data_AF-A0A7C0X088-F1
#
_entry.id   AF-A0A7C0X088-F1
#
_cell.length_a   1.000
_cell.length_b   1.000
_cell.length_c   1.000
_cell.angle_alpha   90.00
_cell.angle_beta   90.00
_cell.angle_gamma   90.00
#
_symmetry.space_group_name_H-M   'P 1'
#
loop_
_entity.id
_entity.type
_entity.pdbx_description
1 polymer ?
#
loop_
_entity_poly.entity_id
_entity_poly.type
_entity_poly.pdbx_seq_one_letter_code
_entity_poly.pdbx_strand_id
1 'polypeptide(L)' 'KRFYPTAVGYLVNDLLVKHFPEIVDIKFTAKMEENLDKIAQGKKDWVLTLKEFYEPFAENLKKKY' A
#
# COMPACT_ATOMS: atom_id res chain seq x y z
N LYS A 1 -27.31 11.08 -2.45
CA LYS A 1 -26.00 11.59 -2.92
C LYS A 1 -25.14 10.39 -3.29
N ARG A 2 -24.53 10.38 -4.49
CA ARG A 2 -23.60 9.32 -4.93
C ARG A 2 -22.20 9.92 -5.07
N PHE A 3 -21.17 9.13 -4.76
CA PHE A 3 -19.79 9.53 -4.94
C PHE A 3 -19.37 9.29 -6.39
N TYR A 4 -18.67 10.26 -6.97
CA TYR A 4 -18.10 10.17 -8.31
C TYR A 4 -16.62 10.59 -8.22
N PRO A 5 -15.69 9.80 -8.79
CA PRO A 5 -14.29 10.21 -8.86
C PRO A 5 -14.13 11.44 -9.74
N THR A 6 -13.16 12.28 -9.40
CA THR A 6 -12.76 13.40 -10.26
C THR A 6 -11.88 12.89 -11.40
N ALA A 7 -11.74 13.67 -12.47
CA ALA A 7 -10.81 13.35 -13.57
C ALA A 7 -9.37 13.14 -13.07
N VAL A 8 -8.94 13.94 -12.09
CA VAL A 8 -7.65 13.78 -11.41
C VAL A 8 -7.58 12.44 -10.66
N GLY A 9 -8.68 12.04 -9.99
CA GLY A 9 -8.76 10.76 -9.29
C GLY A 9 -8.53 9.56 -10.21
N TYR A 10 -9.12 9.57 -11.41
CA TYR A 10 -8.87 8.54 -12.42
C TYR A 10 -7.40 8.51 -12.86
N LEU A 11 -6.84 9.67 -13.22
CA LEU A 11 -5.45 9.74 -13.69
C LEU A 11 -4.45 9.25 -12.64
N VAL A 12 -4.63 9.65 -11.39
CA VAL A 12 -3.77 9.23 -10.28
C VAL A 12 -3.93 7.73 -10.02
N ASN A 13 -5.15 7.21 -10.02
CA ASN A 13 -5.40 5.79 -9.85
C ASN A 13 -4.72 4.96 -10.96
N ASP A 14 -4.86 5.35 -12.22
CA ASP A 14 -4.25 4.63 -13.34
C ASP A 14 -2.73 4.62 -13.25
N LEU A 15 -2.13 5.75 -12.83
CA LEU A 15 -0.70 5.86 -12.58
C LEU A 15 -0.27 4.90 -11.46
N LEU A 16 -1.00 4.88 -10.34
CA LEU A 16 -0.70 4.02 -9.20
C LEU A 16 -0.85 2.54 -9.54
N VAL A 17 -1.93 2.13 -10.21
CA VAL A 17 -2.15 0.72 -10.61
C VAL A 17 -1.09 0.27 -11.61
N LYS A 18 -0.74 1.10 -12.59
CA LYS A 18 0.29 0.76 -13.59
C LYS A 18 1.68 0.62 -12.97
N HIS A 19 1.98 1.43 -11.96
CA HIS A 19 3.33 1.55 -11.45
C HIS A 19 3.59 0.83 -10.12
N PHE A 20 2.55 0.57 -9.34
CA PHE A 20 2.65 -0.07 -8.04
C PHE A 20 1.59 -1.17 -7.86
N PRO A 21 1.46 -2.12 -8.80
CA PRO A 21 0.36 -3.10 -8.79
C PRO A 21 0.33 -3.96 -7.52
N GLU A 22 1.49 -4.22 -6.91
CA GLU A 22 1.60 -5.02 -5.68
C GLU A 22 1.19 -4.25 -4.41
N ILE A 23 1.19 -2.92 -4.44
CA ILE A 23 0.86 -2.06 -3.29
C ILE A 23 -0.61 -1.61 -3.35
N VAL A 24 -1.14 -1.45 -4.55
CA VAL A 24 -2.55 -1.07 -4.79
C VAL A 24 -3.47 -2.31 -4.85
N ASP A 25 -2.93 -3.52 -4.64
CA ASP A 25 -3.72 -4.74 -4.55
C ASP A 25 -4.59 -4.75 -3.28
N ILE A 26 -5.83 -5.21 -3.40
CA ILE A 26 -6.74 -5.45 -2.29
C ILE A 26 -6.11 -6.43 -1.29
N LYS A 27 -5.35 -7.42 -1.78
CA LYS A 27 -4.65 -8.38 -0.91
C LYS A 27 -3.59 -7.70 -0.05
N PHE A 28 -2.91 -6.69 -0.60
CA PHE A 28 -1.93 -5.90 0.14
C PHE A 28 -2.60 -5.10 1.26
N THR A 29 -3.70 -4.42 0.91
CA THR A 29 -4.49 -3.64 1.88
C THR A 29 -4.97 -4.53 3.03
N ALA A 30 -5.55 -5.70 2.73
CA ALA A 30 -6.01 -6.63 3.74
C ALA A 30 -4.88 -7.15 4.64
N LYS A 31 -3.71 -7.48 4.06
CA LYS A 31 -2.53 -7.92 4.81
C LYS A 31 -1.97 -6.82 5.71
N MET A 32 -2.00 -5.57 5.27
CA MET A 32 -1.54 -4.43 6.06
C MET A 32 -2.45 -4.21 7.28
N GLU A 33 -3.76 -4.19 7.08
CA GLU A 33 -4.74 -4.07 8.16
C GLU A 33 -4.58 -5.19 9.20
N GLU A 34 -4.42 -6.45 8.75
CA GLU A 34 -4.17 -7.59 9.67
C GLU A 34 -2.87 -7.41 10.46
N ASN A 35 -1.82 -6.86 9.85
CA ASN A 35 -0.57 -6.57 10.54
C ASN A 35 -0.74 -5.45 11.57
N LEU A 36 -1.50 -4.40 11.25
CA LEU A 36 -1.80 -3.30 12.15
C LEU A 36 -2.60 -3.79 13.37
N ASP A 37 -3.59 -4.66 13.17
CA ASP A 37 -4.32 -5.30 14.26
C ASP A 37 -3.42 -6.13 15.17
N LYS A 38 -2.48 -6.90 14.59
CA LYS A 38 -1.50 -7.68 15.37
C LYS A 38 -0.56 -6.78 16.16
N ILE A 39 -0.15 -5.62 15.62
CA ILE A 39 0.64 -4.63 16.35
C ILE A 39 -0.16 -4.07 17.53
N ALA A 40 -1.42 -3.68 17.30
CA ALA A 40 -2.30 -3.15 18.36
C ALA A 40 -2.50 -4.16 19.50
N GLN A 41 -2.50 -5.46 19.20
CA GLN A 41 -2.59 -6.55 20.17
C GLN A 41 -1.23 -6.93 20.80
N GLY A 42 -0.13 -6.27 20.43
CA GLY A 42 1.23 -6.60 20.90
C GLY A 42 1.78 -7.92 20.36
N LYS A 43 1.18 -8.48 19.31
CA LYS A 43 1.53 -9.78 18.70
C LYS A 43 2.52 -9.67 17.55
N LYS A 44 2.84 -8.47 17.10
CA LYS A 44 3.80 -8.21 16.02
C LYS A 44 4.61 -6.96 16.31
N ASP A 45 5.90 -6.99 15.97
CA ASP A 45 6.78 -5.83 16.08
C ASP A 45 6.48 -4.81 14.97
N TRP A 46 6.29 -3.56 15.38
CA TRP A 46 5.90 -2.48 14.47
C TRP A 46 7.06 -2.03 13.57
N VAL A 47 8.30 -2.06 14.07
CA VAL A 47 9.50 -1.69 13.29
C VAL A 47 9.73 -2.70 12.19
N LEU A 48 9.62 -4.00 12.52
CA LEU A 48 9.75 -5.08 11.55
C LEU A 48 8.67 -4.96 10.46
N THR A 49 7.42 -4.71 10.85
CA THR A 49 6.31 -4.53 9.91
C THR A 49 6.53 -3.35 8.96
N LEU A 50 7.03 -2.22 9.48
CA LEU A 50 7.39 -1.06 8.63
C LEU A 50 8.52 -1.40 7.67
N LYS A 51 9.53 -2.14 8.11
CA LYS A 51 10.63 -2.60 7.24
C LYS A 51 10.15 -3.50 6.11
N GLU A 52 9.32 -4.50 6.45
CA GLU A 52 8.72 -5.43 5.49
C GLU A 52 7.89 -4.71 4.41
N PHE A 53 7.27 -3.58 4.76
CA PHE A 53 6.58 -2.70 3.81
C PHE A 53 7.55 -1.84 3.00
N TYR A 54 8.46 -1.13 3.69
CA TYR A 54 9.21 -0.02 3.10
C TYR A 54 10.36 -0.50 2.21
N GLU A 55 11.02 -1.60 2.55
CA GLU A 55 12.16 -2.11 1.76
C GLU A 55 11.72 -2.50 0.32
N PRO A 56 10.68 -3.32 0.10
CA PRO A 56 10.19 -3.61 -1.25
C PRO A 56 9.70 -2.36 -2.00
N PHE A 57 9.04 -1.44 -1.29
CA PHE A 57 8.57 -0.19 -1.88
C PHE A 57 9.71 0.71 -2.35
N ALA A 58 10.74 0.90 -1.52
CA ALA A 58 11.91 1.71 -1.84
C ALA A 58 12.69 1.11 -3.01
N GLU A 59 12.83 -0.22 -3.07
CA GLU A 59 13.45 -0.91 -4.21
C GLU A 59 12.63 -0.78 -5.49
N ASN A 60 11.30 -0.86 -5.42
CA ASN A 60 10.42 -0.62 -6.56
C ASN A 60 10.53 0.83 -7.07
N LEU A 61 10.63 1.80 -6.15
CA LEU A 61 10.89 3.21 -6.49
C LEU A 61 12.24 3.38 -7.19
N LYS A 62 13.33 2.84 -6.63
CA LYS A 62 14.67 2.94 -7.23
C LYS A 62 14.77 2.27 -8.60
N LYS A 63 14.06 1.17 -8.86
CA LYS A 63 14.07 0.53 -10.19
C LYS A 63 13.38 1.37 -11.26
N LYS A 64 12.60 2.37 -10.85
CA LYS A 64 11.74 3.17 -11.72
C LYS A 64 12.30 4.55 -12.04
N TYR A 65 13.32 4.97 -11.30
CA TYR A 65 14.06 6.22 -11.45
C TYR A 65 15.52 5.93 -11.76
#